data_AF-A0A191V226-F1
#
_entry.id   AF-A0A191V226-F1
#
_cell.length_a   1.000
_cell.length_b   1.000
_cell.length_c   1.000
_cell.angle_alpha   90.00
_cell.angle_beta   90.00
_cell.angle_gamma   90.00
#
_symmetry.space_group_name_H-M   'P 1'
#
loop_
_entity.id
_entity.type
_entity.pdbx_description
1 polymer ?
#
loop_
_entity_poly.entity_id
_entity_poly.type
_entity_poly.pdbx_seq_one_letter_code
_entity_poly.pdbx_strand_id
1 'polypeptide(L)'
;MTVALMWEARAVPGRGEALLAWARAQPLAPSPLRRETLRAPQDRVLVITWWDAPYDADLPELPEPDGGLVTRQVHRWRFESADGD
;
A
#
# COMPACT_ATOMS: atom_id res chain seq x y z
N MET A 1 13.43 7.03 13.73
CA MET A 1 13.38 5.83 12.87
C MET A 1 12.15 5.87 11.99
N THR A 2 12.35 5.77 10.69
CA THR A 2 11.25 5.79 9.71
C THR A 2 11.04 4.39 9.13
N VAL A 3 9.78 3.94 9.14
CA VAL A 3 9.37 2.66 8.56
C VAL A 3 8.53 2.91 7.32
N ALA A 4 8.86 2.20 6.24
CA ALA A 4 8.05 2.15 5.03
C ALA A 4 7.21 0.87 5.00
N LEU A 5 5.89 1.01 4.85
CA LEU A 5 4.97 -0.10 4.60
C LEU A 5 4.58 -0.10 3.13
N MET A 6 4.88 -1.21 2.46
CA MET A 6 4.53 -1.45 1.06
C MET A 6 3.34 -2.40 0.98
N TRP A 7 2.33 -2.01 0.21
CA TRP A 7 1.17 -2.81 -0.16
C TRP A 7 1.12 -2.93 -1.68
N GLU A 8 1.04 -4.15 -2.22
CA GLU A 8 0.89 -4.40 -3.67
C GLU A 8 -0.32 -5.27 -3.95
N ALA A 9 -1.09 -4.90 -4.96
CA ALA A 9 -2.17 -5.72 -5.47
C ALA A 9 -2.16 -5.75 -7.00
N ARG A 10 -2.61 -6.90 -7.51
CA ARG A 10 -2.87 -7.11 -8.93
C ARG A 10 -4.36 -7.21 -9.16
N ALA A 11 -4.91 -6.28 -9.94
CA ALA A 11 -6.33 -6.29 -10.26
C ALA A 11 -6.70 -7.50 -11.13
N VAL A 12 -8.00 -7.81 -11.19
CA VAL A 12 -8.58 -8.56 -12.30
C VAL A 12 -8.22 -7.86 -13.62
N PRO A 13 -7.85 -8.59 -14.69
CA PRO A 13 -7.44 -7.97 -15.96
C PRO A 13 -8.43 -6.91 -16.45
N GLY A 14 -7.93 -5.73 -16.80
CA GLY A 14 -8.73 -4.58 -17.23
C GLY A 14 -9.37 -3.77 -16.09
N ARG A 15 -9.15 -4.13 -14.82
CA ARG A 15 -9.68 -3.44 -13.64
C ARG A 15 -8.62 -2.59 -12.92
N GLY A 16 -7.46 -2.33 -13.53
CA GLY A 16 -6.38 -1.54 -12.92
C GLY A 16 -6.82 -0.16 -12.44
N GLU A 17 -7.62 0.57 -13.22
CA GLU A 17 -8.12 1.89 -12.81
C GLU A 17 -9.13 1.79 -11.64
N ALA A 18 -9.96 0.75 -11.61
CA ALA A 18 -10.86 0.51 -10.48
C ALA A 18 -10.07 0.20 -9.20
N LEU A 19 -9.00 -0.60 -9.30
CA LEU A 19 -8.12 -0.88 -8.17
C LEU A 19 -7.37 0.37 -7.71
N LEU A 20 -6.92 1.22 -8.64
CA LEU A 20 -6.26 2.48 -8.32
C LEU A 20 -7.19 3.43 -7.57
N ALA A 21 -8.42 3.60 -8.08
CA ALA A 21 -9.43 4.44 -7.45
C ALA A 21 -9.77 3.92 -6.05
N TRP A 22 -9.99 2.60 -5.92
CA TRP A 22 -10.22 1.94 -4.65
C TRP A 22 -9.08 2.19 -3.67
N ALA A 23 -7.82 2.00 -4.09
CA ALA A 23 -6.66 2.17 -3.23
C ALA A 23 -6.58 3.61 -2.71
N ARG A 24 -6.74 4.60 -3.59
CA ARG A 24 -6.72 6.04 -3.23
C ARG A 24 -7.82 6.42 -2.24
N ALA A 25 -8.96 5.74 -2.29
CA ALA A 25 -10.09 6.00 -1.39
C ALA A 25 -9.88 5.43 0.03
N GLN A 26 -8.88 4.57 0.26
CA GLN A 26 -8.65 3.98 1.58
C GLN A 26 -8.01 4.99 2.54
N PRO A 27 -8.70 5.42 3.61
CA PRO A 27 -8.12 6.31 4.61
C PRO A 27 -7.15 5.54 5.52
N LEU A 28 -6.19 6.27 6.09
CA LEU A 28 -5.29 5.76 7.13
C LEU A 28 -5.36 6.74 8.31
N ALA A 29 -5.67 6.21 9.50
CA ALA A 29 -5.77 6.98 10.73
C ALA A 29 -4.96 6.26 11.83
N PRO A 30 -3.88 6.86 12.35
CA PRO A 30 -3.31 8.16 11.97
C PRO A 30 -2.82 8.20 10.51
N SER A 31 -2.62 9.42 9.96
CA SER A 31 -2.08 9.59 8.61
C SER A 31 -0.56 9.36 8.58
N PRO A 32 -0.01 8.73 7.53
CA PRO A 32 1.44 8.58 7.39
C PRO A 32 2.12 9.92 7.11
N LEU A 33 3.43 10.00 7.33
CA LEU A 33 4.28 11.13 6.94
C LEU A 33 4.22 11.38 5.43
N ARG A 34 4.20 10.28 4.67
CA ARG A 34 4.13 10.28 3.22
C ARG A 34 3.33 9.08 2.77
N ARG A 35 2.54 9.28 1.72
CA ARG A 35 1.86 8.22 0.99
C ARG A 35 2.12 8.40 -0.49
N GLU A 36 2.58 7.34 -1.15
CA GLU A 36 2.76 7.30 -2.59
C GLU A 36 1.94 6.17 -3.19
N THR A 37 1.35 6.39 -4.36
CA THR A 37 0.57 5.39 -5.08
C THR A 37 1.04 5.30 -6.51
N LEU A 38 1.56 4.13 -6.89
CA LEU A 38 2.22 3.86 -8.16
C LEU A 38 1.41 2.82 -8.94
N ARG A 39 1.59 2.84 -10.27
CA ARG A 39 1.05 1.84 -11.18
C ARG A 39 2.20 1.08 -11.84
N ALA A 40 1.94 -0.17 -12.20
CA ALA A 40 2.86 -0.99 -12.98
C ALA A 40 2.07 -1.84 -14.01
N PRO A 41 2.75 -2.44 -15.00
CA PRO A 41 2.10 -3.33 -15.96
C PRO A 41 1.29 -4.46 -15.30
N GLN A 42 0.36 -5.05 -16.05
CA GLN A 42 -0.54 -6.12 -15.58
C GLN A 42 -1.48 -5.65 -14.46
N ASP A 43 -2.06 -4.46 -14.62
CA ASP A 43 -3.06 -3.89 -13.69
C ASP A 43 -2.60 -3.88 -12.22
N ARG A 44 -1.31 -3.60 -12.00
CA ARG A 44 -0.73 -3.55 -10.65
C ARG A 44 -0.83 -2.16 -10.05
N VAL A 45 -1.16 -2.13 -8.77
CA VAL A 45 -1.14 -0.93 -7.93
C VAL A 45 -0.25 -1.21 -6.74
N LEU A 46 0.64 -0.27 -6.47
CA LEU A 46 1.54 -0.27 -5.32
C LEU A 46 1.21 0.96 -4.47
N VAL A 47 1.06 0.79 -3.17
CA VAL A 47 0.99 1.88 -2.21
C VAL A 47 2.14 1.73 -1.23
N ILE A 48 2.92 2.78 -1.06
CA ILE A 48 3.96 2.85 -0.04
C ILE A 48 3.62 3.99 0.91
N THR A 49 3.74 3.73 2.21
CA THR A 49 3.51 4.71 3.28
C THR A 49 4.73 4.77 4.19
N TRP A 50 5.08 5.97 4.67
CA TRP A 50 6.21 6.19 5.58
C TRP A 50 5.69 6.70 6.92
N TRP A 51 6.25 6.18 8.00
CA TRP A 51 5.80 6.42 9.37
C TRP A 51 7.00 6.73 10.27
N ASP A 52 6.87 7.73 11.14
CA ASP A 52 7.80 7.95 12.24
C ASP A 52 7.41 7.01 13.38
N ALA A 53 8.03 5.82 13.41
CA ALA A 53 7.67 4.75 14.33
C ALA A 53 8.77 3.66 14.42
N PRO A 54 8.81 2.89 15.53
CA PRO A 54 9.54 1.63 15.59
C PRO A 54 9.10 0.61 14.52
N TYR A 55 9.97 -0.35 14.19
CA TYR A 55 9.81 -1.28 13.07
C TYR A 55 8.64 -2.25 13.30
N ASP A 56 8.49 -2.65 14.56
CA ASP A 56 7.46 -3.54 15.08
C ASP A 56 6.19 -2.81 15.55
N ALA A 57 6.10 -1.49 15.33
CA ALA A 57 4.90 -0.73 15.68
C ALA A 57 3.68 -1.25 14.89
N ASP A 58 2.54 -1.32 15.60
CA ASP A 58 1.24 -1.56 15.00
C ASP A 58 0.79 -0.28 14.27
N LEU A 59 0.73 -0.36 12.94
CA LEU A 59 0.55 0.79 12.05
C LEU A 59 -0.64 0.53 11.11
N PRO A 60 -1.41 1.57 10.73
CA PRO A 60 -2.50 1.42 9.78
C PRO A 60 -2.02 0.89 8.42
N GLU A 61 -2.72 -0.09 7.89
CA GLU A 61 -2.45 -0.69 6.57
C GLU A 61 -3.68 -0.64 5.67
N LEU A 62 -3.46 -0.70 4.35
CA LEU A 62 -4.57 -0.84 3.42
C LEU A 62 -5.21 -2.24 3.60
N PRO A 63 -6.55 -2.31 3.62
CA PRO A 63 -7.26 -3.58 3.74
C PRO A 63 -7.04 -4.45 2.50
N GLU A 64 -7.55 -5.69 2.55
CA GLU A 64 -7.67 -6.49 1.33
C GLU A 64 -8.88 -6.01 0.51
N PRO A 65 -8.73 -5.80 -0.81
CA PRO A 65 -9.85 -5.48 -1.65
C PRO A 65 -10.76 -6.69 -1.82
N ASP A 66 -12.03 -6.45 -2.14
CA ASP A 66 -12.98 -7.53 -2.47
C ASP A 66 -12.43 -8.43 -3.61
N GLY A 67 -12.74 -9.72 -3.54
CA GLY A 67 -12.23 -10.72 -4.49
C GLY A 67 -12.64 -10.48 -5.96
N GLY A 68 -13.64 -9.62 -6.22
CA GLY A 68 -14.00 -9.18 -7.57
C GLY A 68 -13.08 -8.10 -8.15
N LEU A 69 -12.18 -7.53 -7.34
CA LEU A 69 -11.27 -6.46 -7.73
C LEU A 69 -9.84 -6.95 -7.94
N VAL A 70 -9.41 -7.98 -7.21
CA VAL A 70 -8.04 -8.54 -7.27
C VAL A 70 -8.02 -10.02 -7.66
N THR A 71 -6.92 -10.46 -8.26
CA THR A 71 -6.73 -11.86 -8.69
C THR A 71 -6.11 -12.76 -7.64
N ARG A 72 -5.52 -12.17 -6.60
CA ARG A 72 -4.78 -12.84 -5.53
C ARG A 72 -4.75 -11.96 -4.29
N GLN A 73 -4.36 -12.54 -3.16
CA GLN A 73 -4.06 -11.79 -1.96
C GLN A 73 -2.99 -10.73 -2.22
N VAL A 74 -3.08 -9.63 -1.48
CA VAL A 74 -2.17 -8.50 -1.58
C VAL A 74 -0.84 -8.85 -0.92
N HIS A 75 0.26 -8.29 -1.42
CA HIS A 75 1.56 -8.43 -0.78
C HIS A 75 1.83 -7.26 0.17
N ARG A 76 2.42 -7.57 1.32
CA ARG A 76 2.78 -6.59 2.36
C ARG A 76 4.22 -6.78 2.78
N TRP A 77 4.97 -5.69 2.82
CA TRP A 77 6.38 -5.69 3.22
C TRP A 77 6.68 -4.45 4.07
N ARG A 78 7.53 -4.62 5.09
CA ARG A 78 8.05 -3.53 5.93
C ARG A 78 9.53 -3.30 5.61
N PHE A 79 9.92 -2.04 5.54
CA PHE A 79 11.31 -1.63 5.35
C PHE A 79 11.68 -0.53 6.35
N GLU A 80 12.92 -0.52 6.81
CA GLU A 80 13.48 0.62 7.53
C GLU A 80 14.15 1.57 6.52
N SER A 81 13.94 2.87 6.69
CA SER A 81 14.65 3.87 5.90
C SER A 81 16.12 3.89 6.30
N ALA A 82 17.02 3.56 5.38
CA ALA A 82 18.46 3.54 5.63
C ALA A 82 19.10 4.93 5.76
N ASP A 83 18.45 5.95 5.18
CA ASP A 83 18.97 7.34 5.11
C ASP A 83 18.20 8.31 6.02
N GLY A 84 17.31 7.81 6.88
CA GLY A 84 16.57 8.63 7.85
C GLY A 84 17.14 8.46 9.25
N ASP A 85 17.42 9.56 9.95
CA ASP A 85 17.82 9.56 11.37
C ASP A 85 16.85 8.77 12.29
#